data_AF-A0A2S4WJL3-F1
#
_entry.id   AF-A0A2S4WJL3-F1
#
_cell.length_a   1.000
_cell.length_b   1.000
_cell.length_c   1.000
_cell.angle_alpha   90.00
_cell.angle_beta   90.00
_cell.angle_gamma   90.00
#
_symmetry.space_group_name_H-M   'P 1'
#
loop_
_entity.id
_entity.type
_entity.pdbx_description
1 polymer ?
#
loop_
_entity_poly.entity_id
_entity_poly.type
_entity_poly.pdbx_seq_one_letter_code
_entity_poly.pdbx_strand_id
1 'polypeptide(L)'
;MVVVPATFIHLQINLVGAVAIGPKLINLALIHIRFLSQFEVLIHLASLWGPRSPEAHGNPWTPEADSNSQIRWQQAISEKVFKRGIIQAGVFLSPPRWSVQELAPKEEKGLEYVRSFGGHAYPQSAVCDSKTSLPDLMNHSRIVSFVKHYEPEVLAARKVQKPYHFSESNSGVHFVISISAQKDLAHLVYTVTKKFLQICLATCGGHGISATFGAALWLMDYVFQSLILGVDRVYFHQGTINHSPYSFWNQTQVSPTYYGAYFTTLALRETTHISTMETSNPAVAVYALWRCQRIARLVVYHSEFHDGAAASELSPDIVRIEKLPSDVRKARVLRLSAKHAFIGEGGPGLGQVRIGGGYFDNDTCKISVLPKYETVSSNLDRLEILIHKSEAMILELDRQIPSSC
;
A
#
# COMPACT_ATOMS: atom_id res chain seq x y z
N MET A 1 13.40 -11.75 32.57
CA MET A 1 12.56 -10.54 32.36
C MET A 1 12.88 -10.05 30.96
N VAL A 2 12.09 -10.47 29.97
CA VAL A 2 12.38 -10.27 28.55
C VAL A 2 11.56 -9.08 28.05
N VAL A 3 12.25 -8.02 27.65
CA VAL A 3 11.67 -6.84 27.02
C VAL A 3 11.34 -7.21 25.58
N VAL A 4 10.05 -7.30 25.25
CA VAL A 4 9.54 -7.46 23.89
C VAL A 4 9.48 -6.06 23.26
N PRO A 5 10.06 -5.81 22.07
CA PRO A 5 9.95 -4.50 21.43
C PRO A 5 8.50 -4.30 20.97
N ALA A 6 7.93 -3.14 21.31
CA ALA A 6 6.63 -2.73 20.83
C ALA A 6 6.67 -2.50 19.31
N THR A 7 5.95 -3.32 18.56
CA THR A 7 5.63 -3.07 17.15
C THR A 7 4.68 -1.88 17.10
N PHE A 8 5.18 -0.70 16.71
CA PHE A 8 4.33 0.46 16.48
C PHE A 8 3.60 0.29 15.15
N ILE A 9 2.33 -0.12 15.20
CA ILE A 9 1.39 0.05 14.08
C ILE A 9 0.94 1.51 14.11
N HIS A 10 1.44 2.32 13.16
CA HIS A 10 0.93 3.67 12.96
C HIS A 10 -0.43 3.59 12.25
N LEU A 11 -1.51 3.69 13.03
CA LEU A 11 -2.87 3.84 12.53
C LEU A 11 -3.10 5.31 12.16
N GLN A 12 -3.22 5.63 10.88
CA GLN A 12 -3.68 6.94 10.44
C GLN A 12 -5.21 6.90 10.37
N ILE A 13 -5.88 7.63 11.26
CA ILE A 13 -7.32 7.87 11.18
C ILE A 13 -7.50 9.04 10.22
N ASN A 14 -7.94 8.73 9.00
CA ASN A 14 -8.42 9.75 8.06
C ASN A 14 -9.78 10.23 8.57
N LEU A 15 -9.84 11.45 9.11
CA LEU A 15 -11.09 12.13 9.44
C LEU A 15 -11.80 12.50 8.13
N VAL A 16 -12.56 11.56 7.59
CA VAL A 16 -13.49 11.81 6.50
C VAL A 16 -14.72 12.53 7.06
N GLY A 17 -14.91 13.78 6.65
CA GLY A 17 -16.15 14.52 6.86
C GLY A 17 -16.16 15.49 8.03
N ALA A 18 -15.68 16.71 7.80
CA ALA A 18 -16.07 17.88 8.59
C ALA A 18 -15.89 19.18 7.78
N VAL A 19 -16.57 19.32 6.64
CA VAL A 19 -16.76 20.64 6.00
C VAL A 19 -18.24 20.97 6.01
N ALA A 20 -18.74 21.34 7.20
CA ALA A 20 -20.01 22.04 7.35
C ALA A 20 -20.18 22.68 8.73
N ILE A 21 -19.14 23.09 9.48
CA ILE A 21 -19.38 23.82 10.73
C ILE A 21 -18.28 24.86 10.94
N GLY A 22 -18.70 26.13 10.98
CA GLY A 22 -17.84 27.31 11.02
C GLY A 22 -16.96 27.46 12.27
N PRO A 23 -16.38 28.66 12.50
CA PRO A 23 -15.19 28.89 13.34
C PRO A 23 -15.31 28.58 14.86
N LYS A 24 -16.40 27.99 15.34
CA LYS A 24 -16.65 27.73 16.76
C LYS A 24 -16.12 26.38 17.29
N LEU A 25 -15.69 25.44 16.44
CA LEU A 25 -15.19 24.12 16.88
C LEU A 25 -13.67 24.00 17.07
N ILE A 26 -12.89 25.06 16.79
CA ILE A 26 -11.43 25.08 17.02
C ILE A 26 -11.09 24.75 18.49
N ASN A 27 -11.99 25.04 19.44
CA ASN A 27 -11.79 24.77 20.86
C ASN A 27 -12.10 23.33 21.30
N LEU A 28 -12.85 22.52 20.54
CA LEU A 28 -13.22 21.16 20.96
C LEU A 28 -12.24 20.09 20.45
N ALA A 29 -11.57 20.34 19.32
CA ALA A 29 -10.51 19.47 18.78
C ALA A 29 -9.23 19.44 19.64
N LEU A 30 -9.11 20.36 20.61
CA LEU A 30 -7.94 20.54 21.47
C LEU A 30 -7.88 19.58 22.68
N ILE A 31 -8.95 18.83 22.99
CA ILE A 31 -9.01 18.17 24.31
C ILE A 31 -8.31 16.81 24.36
N HIS A 32 -8.22 15.96 23.33
CA HIS A 32 -7.52 14.66 23.46
C HIS A 32 -6.98 14.12 22.12
N ILE A 33 -5.96 14.76 21.53
CA ILE A 33 -5.18 14.16 20.42
C ILE A 33 -3.69 14.15 20.79
N ARG A 34 -3.32 13.25 21.70
CA ARG A 34 -1.97 12.69 21.75
C ARG A 34 -2.03 11.43 20.91
N PHE A 35 -1.61 11.45 19.64
CA PHE A 35 -1.13 10.29 18.83
C PHE A 35 -1.05 10.54 17.30
N LEU A 36 -1.10 11.77 16.79
CA LEU A 36 -0.88 12.06 15.36
C LEU A 36 0.35 12.95 15.16
N SER A 37 1.32 12.50 14.35
CA SER A 37 2.60 13.20 14.11
C SER A 37 2.68 13.91 12.74
N GLN A 38 1.62 13.82 11.92
CA GLN A 38 1.49 14.47 10.62
C GLN A 38 0.04 14.93 10.41
N PHE A 39 -0.14 16.13 9.87
CA PHE A 39 -1.42 16.64 9.39
C PHE A 39 -1.39 16.58 7.85
N GLU A 40 -2.35 15.91 7.25
CA GLU A 40 -2.66 16.16 5.85
C GLU A 40 -3.47 17.45 5.80
N VAL A 41 -3.00 18.47 5.07
CA VAL A 41 -3.87 19.60 4.78
C VAL A 41 -5.00 19.04 3.93
N LEU A 42 -6.22 19.19 4.46
CA LEU A 42 -7.51 18.66 4.02
C LEU A 42 -7.93 19.13 2.60
N ILE A 43 -7.08 18.90 1.61
CA ILE A 43 -7.43 18.92 0.19
C ILE A 43 -7.19 17.51 -0.38
N HIS A 44 -7.75 16.52 0.31
CA HIS A 44 -7.78 15.15 -0.15
C HIS A 44 -8.53 15.11 -1.48
N LEU A 45 -7.88 14.60 -2.54
CA LEU A 45 -8.45 14.51 -3.89
C LEU A 45 -8.86 15.88 -4.49
N ALA A 46 -7.99 16.89 -4.38
CA ALA A 46 -8.18 18.21 -5.00
C ALA A 46 -8.62 18.16 -6.47
N SER A 47 -8.16 17.16 -7.22
CA SER A 47 -8.53 16.93 -8.62
C SER A 47 -10.03 16.72 -8.86
N LEU A 48 -10.81 16.47 -7.80
CA LEU A 48 -12.26 16.27 -7.85
C LEU A 48 -13.06 17.54 -7.50
N TRP A 49 -12.41 18.65 -7.15
CA TRP A 49 -13.08 19.88 -6.75
C TRP A 49 -13.59 20.65 -7.97
N GLY A 50 -14.76 21.29 -7.82
CA GLY A 50 -15.38 22.12 -8.85
C GLY A 50 -15.68 23.54 -8.36
N PRO A 51 -16.28 24.41 -9.21
CA PRO A 51 -16.55 25.82 -8.88
C PRO A 51 -17.44 26.05 -7.65
N ARG A 52 -18.21 25.03 -7.25
CA ARG A 52 -19.08 25.06 -6.05
C ARG A 52 -18.34 24.73 -4.76
N SER A 53 -17.08 24.30 -4.82
CA SER A 53 -16.27 24.04 -3.64
C SER A 53 -16.01 25.38 -2.92
N PRO A 54 -16.14 25.47 -1.59
CA PRO A 54 -15.97 26.72 -0.86
C PRO A 54 -14.68 27.47 -1.23
N GLU A 55 -13.58 26.72 -1.34
CA GLU A 55 -12.25 27.31 -1.61
C GLU A 55 -12.06 27.78 -3.05
N ALA A 56 -12.91 27.31 -3.97
CA ALA A 56 -12.87 27.75 -5.35
C ALA A 56 -13.49 29.15 -5.53
N HIS A 57 -14.32 29.61 -4.58
CA HIS A 57 -15.01 30.91 -4.62
C HIS A 57 -15.71 31.20 -5.96
N GLY A 58 -16.33 30.18 -6.56
CA GLY A 58 -17.00 30.29 -7.87
C GLY A 58 -16.07 30.22 -9.09
N ASN A 59 -14.74 30.14 -8.90
CA ASN A 59 -13.77 30.01 -9.98
C ASN A 59 -13.55 28.54 -10.38
N PRO A 60 -13.02 28.28 -11.58
CA PRO A 60 -12.54 26.95 -11.95
C PRO A 60 -11.42 26.48 -11.01
N TRP A 61 -11.50 25.23 -10.56
CA TRP A 61 -10.43 24.62 -9.78
C TRP A 61 -9.33 24.10 -10.73
N THR A 62 -8.15 24.71 -10.68
CA THR A 62 -6.98 24.38 -11.53
C THR A 62 -5.79 23.92 -10.68
N PRO A 63 -4.80 23.20 -11.25
CA PRO A 63 -3.60 22.81 -10.51
C PRO A 63 -2.88 23.98 -9.83
N GLU A 64 -2.90 25.15 -10.47
CA GLU A 64 -2.35 26.38 -9.91
C GLU A 64 -3.18 26.93 -8.74
N ALA A 65 -4.51 26.97 -8.88
CA ALA A 65 -5.40 27.41 -7.81
C ALA A 65 -5.26 26.53 -6.55
N ASP A 66 -5.14 25.22 -6.75
CA ASP A 66 -4.89 24.28 -5.67
C ASP A 66 -3.50 24.43 -5.04
N SER A 67 -2.44 24.57 -5.86
CA SER A 67 -1.09 24.82 -5.33
C SER A 67 -1.08 26.05 -4.41
N ASN A 68 -1.68 27.15 -4.87
CA ASN A 68 -1.79 28.38 -4.09
C ASN A 68 -2.62 28.19 -2.81
N SER A 69 -3.69 27.38 -2.88
CA SER A 69 -4.51 27.05 -1.72
C SER A 69 -3.74 26.20 -0.71
N GLN A 70 -3.04 25.17 -1.16
CA GLN A 70 -2.22 24.29 -0.33
C GLN A 70 -1.16 25.09 0.42
N ILE A 71 -0.33 25.86 -0.29
CA ILE A 71 0.75 26.67 0.33
C ILE A 71 0.18 27.60 1.41
N ARG A 72 -0.92 28.30 1.12
CA ARG A 72 -1.58 29.19 2.09
C ARG A 72 -2.07 28.45 3.33
N TRP A 73 -2.76 27.32 3.15
CA TRP A 73 -3.30 26.53 4.26
C TRP A 73 -2.21 25.87 5.10
N GLN A 74 -1.14 25.38 4.45
CA GLN A 74 0.03 24.83 5.12
C GLN A 74 0.65 25.84 6.10
N GLN A 75 0.87 27.07 5.63
CA GLN A 75 1.38 28.15 6.47
C GLN A 75 0.41 28.48 7.61
N ALA A 76 -0.86 28.75 7.28
CA ALA A 76 -1.86 29.16 8.27
C ALA A 76 -2.04 28.14 9.39
N ILE A 77 -2.09 26.84 9.06
CA ILE A 77 -2.20 25.77 10.05
C ILE A 77 -0.93 25.70 10.88
N SER A 78 0.24 25.69 10.24
CA SER A 78 1.54 25.54 10.90
C SER A 78 1.84 26.67 11.88
N GLU A 79 1.54 27.91 11.50
CA GLU A 79 1.64 29.09 12.37
C GLU A 79 0.67 28.99 13.55
N LYS A 80 -0.57 28.58 13.30
CA LYS A 80 -1.60 28.49 14.35
C LYS A 80 -1.28 27.44 15.42
N VAL A 81 -0.64 26.33 15.02
CA VAL A 81 -0.25 25.26 15.93
C VAL A 81 1.20 25.35 16.39
N PHE A 82 1.93 26.39 15.98
CA PHE A 82 3.35 26.62 16.29
C PHE A 82 4.25 25.42 15.98
N LYS A 83 4.05 24.77 14.83
CA LYS A 83 4.86 23.63 14.39
C LYS A 83 5.27 23.76 12.92
N ARG A 84 6.48 23.32 12.63
CA ARG A 84 7.05 23.18 11.29
C ARG A 84 7.14 21.71 10.90
N GLY A 85 7.27 21.44 9.60
CA GLY A 85 7.44 20.08 9.09
C GLY A 85 6.36 19.12 9.59
N ILE A 86 5.10 19.54 9.57
CA ILE A 86 3.96 18.70 9.98
C ILE A 86 3.07 18.31 8.81
N ILE A 87 3.22 18.94 7.65
CA ILE A 87 2.30 18.74 6.53
C ILE A 87 2.79 17.67 5.56
N GLN A 88 1.90 16.77 5.14
CA GLN A 88 2.08 16.01 3.90
C GLN A 88 1.37 16.74 2.76
N ALA A 89 2.14 17.26 1.80
CA ALA A 89 1.64 18.08 0.70
C ALA A 89 1.44 17.27 -0.60
N GLY A 90 0.63 17.80 -1.52
CA GLY A 90 0.51 17.26 -2.88
C GLY A 90 -0.19 15.91 -3.00
N VAL A 91 -1.06 15.56 -2.05
CA VAL A 91 -1.79 14.27 -1.95
C VAL A 91 -2.80 14.09 -3.10
N PHE A 92 -2.27 13.84 -4.30
CA PHE A 92 -3.00 13.80 -5.56
C PHE A 92 -3.31 12.39 -6.03
N LEU A 93 -4.40 12.21 -6.78
CA LEU A 93 -4.81 10.93 -7.37
C LEU A 93 -4.33 10.71 -8.81
N SER A 94 -3.94 11.76 -9.54
CA SER A 94 -3.88 11.67 -11.01
C SER A 94 -2.73 12.43 -11.67
N PRO A 95 -1.46 12.14 -11.33
CA PRO A 95 -0.33 12.65 -12.11
C PRO A 95 -0.49 12.29 -13.61
N PRO A 96 0.00 13.13 -14.54
CA PRO A 96 0.90 14.27 -14.34
C PRO A 96 0.18 15.60 -14.04
N ARG A 97 -1.14 15.66 -14.13
CA ARG A 97 -1.91 16.87 -13.78
C ARG A 97 -2.25 16.81 -12.29
N TRP A 98 -2.07 17.89 -11.53
CA TRP A 98 -2.12 17.78 -10.06
C TRP A 98 -0.99 16.86 -9.58
N SER A 99 0.21 17.42 -9.61
CA SER A 99 1.46 16.67 -9.47
C SER A 99 2.39 17.39 -8.50
N VAL A 100 3.15 16.61 -7.73
CA VAL A 100 4.27 17.09 -6.91
C VAL A 100 5.36 17.71 -7.77
N GLN A 101 5.53 17.26 -9.01
CA GLN A 101 6.42 17.91 -9.98
C GLN A 101 6.05 19.38 -10.23
N GLU A 102 4.76 19.70 -10.22
CA GLU A 102 4.26 21.07 -10.38
C GLU A 102 4.22 21.85 -9.06
N LEU A 103 3.87 21.19 -7.96
CA LEU A 103 3.70 21.81 -6.64
C LEU A 103 5.03 22.09 -5.94
N ALA A 104 5.93 21.10 -5.85
CA ALA A 104 7.14 21.19 -5.04
C ALA A 104 8.03 22.40 -5.37
N PRO A 105 8.22 22.80 -6.65
CA PRO A 105 8.99 24.00 -6.97
C PRO A 105 8.34 25.31 -6.49
N LYS A 106 7.02 25.35 -6.33
CA LYS A 106 6.25 26.55 -5.93
C LYS A 106 6.22 26.77 -4.42
N GLU A 107 6.50 25.73 -3.64
CA GLU A 107 6.49 25.80 -2.18
C GLU A 107 7.51 26.82 -1.64
N GLU A 108 8.66 26.99 -2.31
CA GLU A 108 9.73 27.93 -1.92
C GLU A 108 10.03 27.92 -0.40
N LYS A 109 9.70 29.01 0.32
CA LYS A 109 9.86 29.11 1.78
C LYS A 109 8.88 28.22 2.54
N GLY A 110 7.71 27.94 1.98
CA GLY A 110 6.68 27.05 2.51
C GLY A 110 7.16 25.61 2.74
N LEU A 111 8.26 25.19 2.11
CA LEU A 111 8.91 23.90 2.37
C LEU A 111 9.30 23.69 3.84
N GLU A 112 9.41 24.74 4.66
CA GLU A 112 9.61 24.62 6.10
C GLU A 112 8.42 23.95 6.82
N TYR A 113 7.22 24.03 6.26
CA TYR A 113 5.98 23.44 6.79
C TYR A 113 5.74 22.02 6.29
N VAL A 114 6.26 21.70 5.10
CA VAL A 114 6.15 20.38 4.45
C VAL A 114 7.09 19.38 5.10
N ARG A 115 6.56 18.27 5.61
CA ARG A 115 7.31 17.10 6.07
C ARG A 115 7.60 16.12 4.95
N SER A 116 6.62 15.88 4.10
CA SER A 116 6.65 14.89 3.03
C SER A 116 5.72 15.32 1.89
N PHE A 117 5.96 14.80 0.71
CA PHE A 117 4.96 14.79 -0.35
C PHE A 117 4.31 13.41 -0.44
N GLY A 118 3.20 13.28 -1.12
CA GLY A 118 2.71 11.96 -1.47
C GLY A 118 1.54 11.97 -2.44
N GLY A 119 1.06 10.80 -2.82
CA GLY A 119 -0.04 10.65 -3.77
C GLY A 119 -0.83 9.36 -3.54
N HIS A 120 -1.97 9.26 -4.20
CA HIS A 120 -2.78 8.06 -4.21
C HIS A 120 -2.35 7.17 -5.37
N ALA A 121 -2.20 5.87 -5.11
CA ALA A 121 -1.72 4.92 -6.09
C ALA A 121 -2.56 3.65 -6.07
N TYR A 122 -3.56 3.59 -6.94
CA TYR A 122 -4.41 2.42 -7.15
C TYR A 122 -4.17 1.85 -8.55
N PRO A 123 -3.70 0.60 -8.69
CA PRO A 123 -3.35 0.01 -9.97
C PRO A 123 -4.58 -0.41 -10.80
N GLN A 124 -5.73 -0.58 -10.15
CA GLN A 124 -6.98 -0.93 -10.84
C GLN A 124 -8.15 -0.09 -10.35
N SER A 125 -9.14 0.03 -11.22
CA SER A 125 -10.41 0.69 -10.96
C SER A 125 -11.53 -0.23 -11.41
N ALA A 126 -12.66 -0.21 -10.69
CA ALA A 126 -13.90 -0.87 -11.06
C ALA A 126 -14.99 0.15 -11.43
N VAL A 127 -14.58 1.31 -11.92
CA VAL A 127 -15.40 2.50 -12.15
C VAL A 127 -15.57 2.70 -13.65
N CYS A 128 -16.73 3.20 -14.11
CA CYS A 128 -16.96 3.56 -15.52
C CYS A 128 -16.55 2.43 -16.49
N ASP A 129 -17.25 1.30 -16.42
CA ASP A 129 -17.08 0.12 -17.28
C ASP A 129 -15.73 -0.61 -17.18
N SER A 130 -14.78 -0.12 -16.36
CA SER A 130 -13.52 -0.82 -16.11
C SER A 130 -13.73 -2.10 -15.29
N LYS A 131 -13.07 -3.18 -15.71
CA LYS A 131 -13.08 -4.46 -15.01
C LYS A 131 -11.76 -4.65 -14.28
N THR A 132 -11.85 -5.18 -13.06
CA THR A 132 -10.68 -5.60 -12.29
C THR A 132 -10.27 -7.03 -12.64
N SER A 133 -8.97 -7.31 -12.57
CA SER A 133 -8.36 -8.58 -12.99
C SER A 133 -7.28 -8.97 -11.99
N LEU A 134 -7.50 -10.05 -11.23
CA LEU A 134 -6.50 -10.56 -10.29
C LEU A 134 -5.20 -11.02 -11.00
N PRO A 135 -5.25 -11.71 -12.17
CA PRO A 135 -4.04 -12.02 -12.93
C PRO A 135 -3.22 -10.78 -13.31
N ASP A 136 -3.88 -9.72 -13.76
CA ASP A 136 -3.18 -8.47 -14.11
C ASP A 136 -2.67 -7.74 -12.88
N LEU A 137 -3.37 -7.84 -11.73
CA LEU A 137 -2.93 -7.24 -10.47
C LEU A 137 -1.62 -7.86 -10.00
N MET A 138 -1.51 -9.19 -10.06
CA MET A 138 -0.36 -9.94 -9.56
C MET A 138 0.85 -9.89 -10.49
N ASN A 139 0.65 -9.57 -11.77
CA ASN A 139 1.70 -9.65 -12.78
C ASN A 139 2.86 -8.69 -12.46
N HIS A 140 4.05 -9.26 -12.25
CA HIS A 140 5.23 -8.51 -11.84
C HIS A 140 5.58 -7.35 -12.79
N SER A 141 5.62 -7.61 -14.11
CA SER A 141 5.96 -6.59 -15.11
C SER A 141 4.96 -5.42 -15.13
N ARG A 142 3.67 -5.70 -14.87
CA ARG A 142 2.65 -4.66 -14.73
C ARG A 142 2.83 -3.84 -13.46
N ILE A 143 3.18 -4.48 -12.34
CA ILE A 143 3.46 -3.80 -11.07
C ILE A 143 4.67 -2.87 -11.23
N VAL A 144 5.78 -3.36 -11.81
CA VAL A 144 6.96 -2.55 -12.12
C VAL A 144 6.58 -1.33 -12.96
N SER A 145 5.83 -1.54 -14.05
CA SER A 145 5.40 -0.44 -14.93
C SER A 145 4.50 0.57 -14.22
N PHE A 146 3.56 0.10 -13.40
CA PHE A 146 2.64 0.95 -12.64
C PHE A 146 3.40 1.83 -11.63
N VAL A 147 4.29 1.22 -10.83
CA VAL A 147 5.07 1.94 -9.82
C VAL A 147 6.00 2.95 -10.51
N LYS A 148 6.68 2.56 -11.59
CA LYS A 148 7.59 3.44 -12.34
C LYS A 148 6.91 4.71 -12.87
N HIS A 149 5.59 4.70 -13.09
CA HIS A 149 4.85 5.91 -13.48
C HIS A 149 5.02 7.08 -12.49
N TYR A 150 5.29 6.79 -11.21
CA TYR A 150 5.49 7.80 -10.15
C TYR A 150 6.95 8.29 -10.04
N GLU A 151 7.87 7.85 -10.90
CA GLU A 151 9.26 8.30 -10.91
C GLU A 151 9.41 9.83 -10.93
N PRO A 152 8.67 10.59 -11.76
CA PRO A 152 8.76 12.05 -11.76
C PRO A 152 8.37 12.70 -10.42
N GLU A 153 7.39 12.13 -9.72
CA GLU A 153 6.91 12.62 -8.43
C GLU A 153 7.96 12.41 -7.33
N VAL A 154 8.56 11.22 -7.29
CA VAL A 154 9.64 10.88 -6.36
C VAL A 154 10.87 11.77 -6.61
N LEU A 155 11.24 11.98 -7.88
CA LEU A 155 12.36 12.85 -8.23
C LEU A 155 12.10 14.31 -7.86
N ALA A 156 10.87 14.81 -8.04
CA ALA A 156 10.48 16.16 -7.66
C ALA A 156 10.57 16.39 -6.14
N ALA A 157 10.03 15.47 -5.33
CA ALA A 157 10.13 15.52 -3.88
C ALA A 157 11.59 15.45 -3.41
N ARG A 158 12.38 14.54 -3.99
CA ARG A 158 13.81 14.37 -3.67
C ARG A 158 14.62 15.63 -4.01
N LYS A 159 14.32 16.31 -5.12
CA LYS A 159 15.00 17.55 -5.53
C LYS A 159 14.87 18.65 -4.46
N VAL A 160 13.77 18.69 -3.73
CA VAL A 160 13.55 19.61 -2.60
C VAL A 160 13.84 18.97 -1.23
N GLN A 161 14.54 17.84 -1.22
CA GLN A 161 14.97 17.11 -0.02
C GLN A 161 13.80 16.69 0.91
N LYS A 162 12.67 16.31 0.31
CA LYS A 162 11.52 15.75 1.05
C LYS A 162 11.25 14.32 0.61
N PRO A 163 10.81 13.44 1.53
CA PRO A 163 10.38 12.09 1.19
C PRO A 163 9.07 12.12 0.39
N TYR A 164 8.83 11.06 -0.39
CA TYR A 164 7.59 10.86 -1.14
C TYR A 164 6.88 9.59 -0.66
N HIS A 165 5.59 9.70 -0.38
CA HIS A 165 4.77 8.60 0.11
C HIS A 165 3.69 8.21 -0.90
N PHE A 166 3.38 6.92 -0.98
CA PHE A 166 2.04 6.51 -1.41
C PHE A 166 1.10 6.67 -0.23
N SER A 167 0.58 7.89 -0.09
CA SER A 167 -0.30 8.37 0.97
C SER A 167 -1.63 7.62 1.05
N GLU A 168 -2.05 7.02 -0.05
CA GLU A 168 -3.18 6.12 -0.08
C GLU A 168 -3.02 5.11 -1.22
N SER A 169 -3.16 3.83 -0.94
CA SER A 169 -3.06 2.79 -1.96
C SER A 169 -3.89 1.58 -1.58
N ASN A 170 -4.36 0.84 -2.59
CA ASN A 170 -4.80 -0.54 -2.43
C ASN A 170 -4.97 -1.24 -3.79
N SER A 171 -5.38 -2.51 -3.80
CA SER A 171 -5.54 -3.37 -4.99
C SER A 171 -6.41 -2.75 -6.09
N GLY A 172 -7.40 -1.95 -5.71
CA GLY A 172 -8.16 -1.13 -6.64
C GLY A 172 -9.21 -0.28 -5.94
N VAL A 173 -9.77 0.65 -6.70
CA VAL A 173 -10.85 1.54 -6.24
C VAL A 173 -12.17 1.20 -6.93
N HIS A 174 -13.26 1.25 -6.17
CA HIS A 174 -14.63 1.12 -6.63
C HIS A 174 -15.43 2.27 -5.99
N PHE A 175 -16.11 3.04 -6.83
CA PHE A 175 -16.99 4.13 -6.41
C PHE A 175 -18.43 3.64 -6.47
N VAL A 176 -19.09 3.51 -5.33
CA VAL A 176 -20.55 3.29 -5.30
C VAL A 176 -21.24 4.65 -5.31
N ILE A 177 -22.08 4.90 -6.30
CA ILE A 177 -23.06 6.00 -6.24
C ILE A 177 -24.21 5.52 -5.36
N SER A 178 -24.21 5.88 -4.07
CA SER A 178 -25.40 5.68 -3.23
C SER A 178 -26.43 6.77 -3.52
N ILE A 179 -27.51 6.41 -4.21
CA ILE A 179 -28.73 7.23 -4.26
C ILE A 179 -29.55 6.88 -3.03
N SER A 180 -29.39 7.63 -1.94
CA SER A 180 -30.33 7.58 -0.82
C SER A 180 -31.54 8.44 -1.15
N ALA A 181 -32.65 7.82 -1.53
CA ALA A 181 -33.95 8.48 -1.50
C ALA A 181 -34.49 8.38 -0.07
N GLN A 182 -34.28 9.41 0.74
CA GLN A 182 -35.06 9.59 1.96
C GLN A 182 -36.51 9.87 1.55
N LYS A 183 -37.34 8.81 1.53
CA LYS A 183 -38.78 8.95 1.62
C LYS A 183 -39.07 9.48 3.03
N ASP A 184 -39.28 10.79 3.13
CA ASP A 184 -40.35 11.39 3.91
C ASP A 184 -40.13 12.91 3.99
N LEU A 185 -40.73 13.63 3.04
CA LEU A 185 -41.48 14.87 3.26
C LEU A 185 -42.05 15.32 1.91
N ALA A 186 -43.36 15.12 1.77
CA ALA A 186 -44.16 15.61 0.67
C ALA A 186 -44.08 17.15 0.62
N HIS A 187 -43.43 17.70 -0.40
CA HIS A 187 -43.75 18.94 -1.14
C HIS A 187 -42.52 19.47 -1.89
N LEU A 188 -42.05 18.73 -2.91
CA LEU A 188 -41.49 19.31 -4.14
C LEU A 188 -41.30 18.18 -5.19
N VAL A 189 -42.42 17.62 -5.64
CA VAL A 189 -42.41 16.65 -6.74
C VAL A 189 -42.26 17.40 -8.06
N TYR A 190 -41.42 16.84 -8.93
CA TYR A 190 -41.31 17.13 -10.36
C TYR A 190 -40.51 18.37 -10.76
N THR A 191 -39.17 18.24 -10.79
CA THR A 191 -38.27 18.64 -11.91
C THR A 191 -36.82 18.73 -11.40
N VAL A 192 -36.17 17.59 -11.12
CA VAL A 192 -34.69 17.50 -11.16
C VAL A 192 -34.31 16.09 -11.65
N THR A 193 -34.68 15.79 -12.88
CA THR A 193 -34.15 14.63 -13.60
C THR A 193 -32.74 14.97 -14.12
N LYS A 194 -31.77 14.10 -13.79
CA LYS A 194 -30.42 14.02 -14.39
C LYS A 194 -29.50 15.26 -14.23
N LYS A 195 -28.85 15.46 -13.06
CA LYS A 195 -27.49 16.06 -12.95
C LYS A 195 -26.99 16.24 -11.51
N PHE A 196 -27.09 15.21 -10.66
CA PHE A 196 -26.36 15.19 -9.39
C PHE A 196 -25.43 13.97 -9.35
N LEU A 197 -24.20 14.22 -9.82
CA LEU A 197 -23.05 13.34 -9.72
C LEU A 197 -22.07 14.00 -8.73
N GLN A 198 -21.26 13.15 -8.08
CA GLN A 198 -20.06 13.45 -7.29
C GLN A 198 -20.24 13.61 -5.76
N ILE A 199 -20.28 12.47 -5.06
CA ILE A 199 -19.46 12.25 -3.85
C ILE A 199 -18.72 10.93 -4.10
N CYS A 200 -17.44 11.04 -4.45
CA CYS A 200 -16.53 9.93 -4.75
C CYS A 200 -15.75 9.59 -3.47
N LEU A 201 -16.21 8.58 -2.73
CA LEU A 201 -15.44 7.96 -1.66
C LEU A 201 -14.84 6.66 -2.20
N ALA A 202 -13.52 6.49 -2.08
CA ALA A 202 -12.74 5.33 -2.51
C ALA A 202 -12.99 4.08 -1.63
N THR A 203 -14.22 3.86 -1.18
CA THR A 203 -14.53 2.94 -0.06
C THR A 203 -14.77 1.49 -0.48
N CYS A 204 -14.78 1.19 -1.76
CA CYS A 204 -15.03 -0.16 -2.23
C CYS A 204 -13.78 -0.60 -3.00
N GLY A 205 -13.25 -1.79 -2.75
CA GLY A 205 -12.09 -2.30 -3.50
C GLY A 205 -12.49 -2.88 -4.85
N GLY A 206 -11.52 -3.38 -5.61
CA GLY A 206 -11.81 -4.20 -6.79
C GLY A 206 -12.64 -5.43 -6.42
N HIS A 207 -13.81 -5.57 -7.04
CA HIS A 207 -14.79 -6.62 -6.74
C HIS A 207 -14.15 -8.00 -6.94
N GLY A 208 -14.20 -8.86 -5.93
CA GLY A 208 -13.70 -10.24 -5.99
C GLY A 208 -12.18 -10.43 -6.01
N ILE A 209 -11.38 -9.35 -6.06
CA ILE A 209 -9.90 -9.46 -6.13
C ILE A 209 -9.20 -9.00 -4.85
N SER A 210 -9.81 -8.09 -4.10
CA SER A 210 -9.13 -7.33 -3.04
C SER A 210 -8.89 -8.09 -1.74
N ALA A 211 -9.73 -9.06 -1.43
CA ALA A 211 -9.65 -9.88 -0.20
C ALA A 211 -8.98 -11.23 -0.45
N THR A 212 -8.12 -11.34 -1.47
CA THR A 212 -7.60 -12.63 -1.96
C THR A 212 -6.13 -12.83 -1.65
N PHE A 213 -5.68 -14.08 -1.68
CA PHE A 213 -4.27 -14.43 -1.60
C PHE A 213 -3.42 -13.78 -2.69
N GLY A 214 -3.97 -13.65 -3.90
CA GLY A 214 -3.32 -12.93 -4.98
C GLY A 214 -3.08 -11.45 -4.67
N ALA A 215 -4.03 -10.79 -3.99
CA ALA A 215 -3.82 -9.42 -3.50
C ALA A 215 -2.73 -9.34 -2.41
N ALA A 216 -2.56 -10.40 -1.60
CA ALA A 216 -1.47 -10.49 -0.62
C ALA A 216 -0.08 -10.55 -1.31
N LEU A 217 0.02 -11.32 -2.40
CA LEU A 217 1.23 -11.42 -3.21
C LEU A 217 1.52 -10.12 -3.97
N TRP A 218 0.48 -9.52 -4.57
CA TRP A 218 0.59 -8.19 -5.19
C TRP A 218 1.11 -7.15 -4.20
N LEU A 219 0.54 -7.11 -2.98
CA LEU A 219 0.92 -6.14 -1.95
C LEU A 219 2.42 -6.19 -1.66
N MET A 220 2.97 -7.40 -1.52
CA MET A 220 4.39 -7.60 -1.28
C MET A 220 5.24 -7.06 -2.44
N ASP A 221 4.95 -7.49 -3.67
CA ASP A 221 5.71 -7.08 -4.86
C ASP A 221 5.62 -5.56 -5.06
N TYR A 222 4.43 -5.00 -4.85
CA TYR A 222 4.16 -3.57 -4.91
C TYR A 222 4.98 -2.77 -3.89
N VAL A 223 5.06 -3.22 -2.63
CA VAL A 223 5.89 -2.55 -1.61
C VAL A 223 7.36 -2.59 -1.99
N PHE A 224 7.88 -3.73 -2.45
CA PHE A 224 9.29 -3.83 -2.85
C PHE A 224 9.62 -2.92 -4.04
N GLN A 225 8.77 -2.91 -5.07
CA GLN A 225 8.93 -2.00 -6.21
C GLN A 225 8.86 -0.53 -5.79
N SER A 226 7.95 -0.19 -4.87
CA SER A 226 7.83 1.16 -4.32
C SER A 226 9.13 1.60 -3.63
N LEU A 227 9.71 0.73 -2.80
CA LEU A 227 10.98 0.99 -2.11
C LEU A 227 12.15 1.15 -3.10
N ILE A 228 12.21 0.32 -4.15
CA ILE A 228 13.25 0.42 -5.19
C ILE A 228 13.15 1.75 -5.94
N LEU A 229 11.94 2.21 -6.26
CA LEU A 229 11.73 3.51 -6.88
C LEU A 229 12.19 4.67 -5.98
N GLY A 230 12.13 4.47 -4.66
CA GLY A 230 12.46 5.47 -3.64
C GLY A 230 11.23 6.12 -3.00
N VAL A 231 10.10 5.42 -2.96
CA VAL A 231 8.95 5.76 -2.12
C VAL A 231 9.30 5.38 -0.67
N ASP A 232 9.23 6.34 0.25
CA ASP A 232 9.64 6.13 1.64
C ASP A 232 8.59 5.40 2.49
N ARG A 233 7.32 5.49 2.08
CA ARG A 233 6.19 4.89 2.83
C ARG A 233 4.99 4.61 1.93
N VAL A 234 4.32 3.50 2.21
CA VAL A 234 3.04 3.13 1.60
C VAL A 234 1.98 3.01 2.68
N TYR A 235 0.85 3.68 2.48
CA TYR A 235 -0.32 3.62 3.35
C TYR A 235 -1.44 2.86 2.63
N PHE A 236 -1.71 1.64 3.10
CA PHE A 236 -2.83 0.87 2.58
C PHE A 236 -4.14 1.41 3.14
N HIS A 237 -5.03 1.87 2.26
CA HIS A 237 -6.33 2.39 2.67
C HIS A 237 -7.10 1.30 3.43
N GLN A 238 -7.67 1.67 4.57
CA GLN A 238 -8.57 0.84 5.36
C GLN A 238 -9.91 1.56 5.39
N GLY A 239 -10.98 0.87 5.01
CA GLY A 239 -12.31 1.45 5.00
C GLY A 239 -13.15 0.98 6.18
N THR A 240 -14.45 1.22 6.10
CA THR A 240 -15.41 0.68 7.06
C THR A 240 -15.32 -0.85 7.05
N ILE A 241 -15.14 -1.44 8.23
CA ILE A 241 -15.10 -2.89 8.45
C ILE A 241 -16.34 -3.52 7.77
N ASN A 242 -16.13 -4.63 7.06
CA ASN A 242 -17.11 -5.35 6.21
C ASN A 242 -17.60 -4.66 4.93
N HIS A 243 -17.31 -3.37 4.74
CA HIS A 243 -17.66 -2.64 3.51
C HIS A 243 -16.44 -2.34 2.63
N SER A 244 -15.26 -2.67 3.12
CA SER A 244 -13.97 -2.47 2.45
C SER A 244 -13.26 -3.81 2.23
N PRO A 245 -13.31 -4.37 1.00
CA PRO A 245 -12.82 -5.72 0.72
C PRO A 245 -11.29 -5.82 0.71
N TYR A 246 -10.55 -4.72 0.74
CA TYR A 246 -9.09 -4.74 0.87
C TYR A 246 -8.59 -4.57 2.32
N SER A 247 -9.51 -4.42 3.28
CA SER A 247 -9.14 -4.25 4.68
C SER A 247 -8.40 -5.47 5.21
N PHE A 248 -7.40 -5.25 6.06
CA PHE A 248 -6.55 -6.31 6.62
C PHE A 248 -7.30 -7.27 7.55
N TRP A 249 -8.48 -6.86 8.00
CA TRP A 249 -9.39 -7.66 8.81
C TRP A 249 -10.82 -7.24 8.50
N ASN A 250 -11.74 -8.15 8.79
CA ASN A 250 -13.17 -7.87 8.84
C ASN A 250 -13.73 -8.32 10.21
N GLN A 251 -15.05 -8.35 10.39
CA GLN A 251 -15.64 -8.75 11.68
C GLN A 251 -15.34 -10.18 12.12
N THR A 252 -14.97 -11.07 11.20
CA THR A 252 -14.90 -12.52 11.46
C THR A 252 -13.56 -13.13 11.09
N GLN A 253 -12.66 -12.40 10.43
CA GLN A 253 -11.39 -12.94 9.97
C GLN A 253 -10.30 -11.91 9.75
N VAL A 254 -9.05 -12.40 9.86
CA VAL A 254 -7.86 -11.75 9.33
C VAL A 254 -7.78 -12.03 7.83
N SER A 255 -7.78 -10.97 7.01
CA SER A 255 -7.80 -11.07 5.55
C SER A 255 -6.46 -11.54 4.99
N PRO A 256 -6.43 -12.22 3.83
CA PRO A 256 -5.19 -12.59 3.14
C PRO A 256 -4.18 -11.45 2.95
N THR A 257 -4.63 -10.23 2.67
CA THR A 257 -3.75 -9.06 2.51
C THR A 257 -2.91 -8.76 3.75
N TYR A 258 -3.42 -9.06 4.95
CA TYR A 258 -2.63 -8.96 6.18
C TYR A 258 -1.49 -9.99 6.23
N TYR A 259 -1.70 -11.21 5.72
CA TYR A 259 -0.62 -12.20 5.59
C TYR A 259 0.48 -11.69 4.67
N GLY A 260 0.12 -11.06 3.55
CA GLY A 260 1.07 -10.40 2.64
C GLY A 260 1.83 -9.26 3.32
N ALA A 261 1.14 -8.38 4.05
CA ALA A 261 1.77 -7.29 4.79
C ALA A 261 2.72 -7.79 5.90
N TYR A 262 2.30 -8.81 6.65
CA TYR A 262 3.11 -9.42 7.69
C TYR A 262 4.35 -10.11 7.09
N PHE A 263 4.19 -10.88 6.02
CA PHE A 263 5.29 -11.51 5.30
C PHE A 263 6.29 -10.48 4.74
N THR A 264 5.80 -9.41 4.14
CA THR A 264 6.63 -8.30 3.64
C THR A 264 7.42 -7.64 4.77
N THR A 265 6.79 -7.44 5.93
CA THR A 265 7.44 -6.88 7.13
C THR A 265 8.52 -7.82 7.66
N LEU A 266 8.25 -9.14 7.71
CA LEU A 266 9.25 -10.14 8.05
C LEU A 266 10.44 -10.11 7.10
N ALA A 267 10.20 -9.94 5.79
CA ALA A 267 11.26 -9.85 4.80
C ALA A 267 12.14 -8.60 5.03
N LEU A 268 11.52 -7.44 5.25
CA LEU A 268 12.19 -6.13 5.36
C LEU A 268 12.85 -5.85 6.72
N ARG A 269 12.66 -6.70 7.73
CA ARG A 269 13.21 -6.45 9.07
C ARG A 269 14.72 -6.18 9.03
N GLU A 270 15.18 -5.08 9.62
CA GLU A 270 16.60 -4.69 9.64
C GLU A 270 17.26 -4.51 8.25
N THR A 271 16.47 -4.48 7.18
CA THR A 271 16.95 -4.23 5.82
C THR A 271 17.25 -2.75 5.65
N THR A 272 18.43 -2.42 5.15
CA THR A 272 18.86 -1.05 4.86
C THR A 272 18.75 -0.69 3.39
N HIS A 273 18.74 -1.69 2.50
CA HIS A 273 18.64 -1.49 1.05
C HIS A 273 18.00 -2.72 0.39
N ILE A 274 17.30 -2.48 -0.73
CA ILE A 274 16.65 -3.51 -1.54
C ILE A 274 17.07 -3.35 -3.00
N SER A 275 17.32 -4.46 -3.68
CA SER A 275 17.59 -4.50 -5.12
C SER A 275 16.89 -5.71 -5.75
N THR A 276 16.73 -5.71 -7.07
CA THR A 276 16.30 -6.90 -7.82
C THR A 276 17.52 -7.69 -8.30
N MET A 277 17.30 -8.98 -8.55
CA MET A 277 18.24 -9.86 -9.23
C MET A 277 17.58 -10.37 -10.51
N GLU A 278 18.36 -10.44 -11.59
CA GLU A 278 17.90 -10.97 -12.87
C GLU A 278 17.55 -12.46 -12.76
N THR A 279 16.49 -12.86 -13.45
CA THR A 279 16.02 -14.25 -13.51
C THR A 279 15.84 -14.65 -14.98
N SER A 280 15.96 -15.94 -15.26
CA SER A 280 15.69 -16.47 -16.60
C SER A 280 14.20 -16.58 -16.91
N ASN A 281 13.34 -16.55 -15.88
CA ASN A 281 11.89 -16.62 -16.01
C ASN A 281 11.31 -15.23 -15.69
N PRO A 282 10.75 -14.50 -16.67
CA PRO A 282 10.20 -13.16 -16.45
C PRO A 282 8.98 -13.13 -15.51
N ALA A 283 8.37 -14.28 -15.24
CA ALA A 283 7.31 -14.40 -14.23
C ALA A 283 7.85 -14.50 -12.80
N VAL A 284 9.16 -14.71 -12.60
CA VAL A 284 9.80 -14.83 -11.30
C VAL A 284 10.59 -13.56 -10.99
N ALA A 285 10.22 -12.90 -9.89
CA ALA A 285 11.00 -11.81 -9.32
C ALA A 285 11.88 -12.33 -8.16
N VAL A 286 13.12 -11.87 -8.11
CA VAL A 286 14.03 -12.12 -6.98
C VAL A 286 14.49 -10.79 -6.41
N TYR A 287 14.21 -10.57 -5.13
CA TYR A 287 14.62 -9.38 -4.38
C TYR A 287 15.77 -9.72 -3.45
N ALA A 288 16.87 -8.97 -3.53
CA ALA A 288 17.95 -9.02 -2.56
C ALA A 288 17.76 -7.94 -1.50
N LEU A 289 17.69 -8.37 -0.24
CA LEU A 289 17.52 -7.51 0.93
C LEU A 289 18.84 -7.42 1.67
N TRP A 290 19.40 -6.22 1.72
CA TRP A 290 20.73 -5.94 2.24
C TRP A 290 20.68 -5.38 3.65
N ARG A 291 21.66 -5.77 4.47
CA ARG A 291 21.97 -5.17 5.76
C ARG A 291 23.49 -5.01 5.86
N CYS A 292 23.96 -3.82 6.22
CA CYS A 292 25.39 -3.49 6.31
C CYS A 292 26.18 -3.94 5.07
N GLN A 293 25.68 -3.59 3.88
CA GLN A 293 26.29 -3.94 2.58
C GLN A 293 26.43 -5.45 2.31
N ARG A 294 25.71 -6.30 3.04
CA ARG A 294 25.62 -7.76 2.80
C ARG A 294 24.20 -8.17 2.51
N ILE A 295 23.99 -9.02 1.51
CA ILE A 295 22.68 -9.64 1.25
C ILE A 295 22.35 -10.51 2.46
N ALA A 296 21.32 -10.10 3.21
CA ALA A 296 20.84 -10.78 4.40
C ALA A 296 19.79 -11.84 4.05
N ARG A 297 18.89 -11.47 3.13
CA ARG A 297 17.76 -12.29 2.71
C ARG A 297 17.51 -12.11 1.24
N LEU A 298 16.89 -13.13 0.65
CA LEU A 298 16.29 -13.04 -0.66
C LEU A 298 14.78 -13.23 -0.52
N VAL A 299 14.00 -12.60 -1.38
CA VAL A 299 12.59 -12.94 -1.57
C VAL A 299 12.38 -13.39 -3.01
N VAL A 300 11.82 -14.58 -3.18
CA VAL A 300 11.47 -15.12 -4.49
C VAL A 300 9.96 -15.09 -4.61
N TYR A 301 9.46 -14.53 -5.72
CA TYR A 301 8.04 -14.38 -6.01
C TYR A 301 7.74 -14.93 -7.40
N HIS A 302 6.79 -15.87 -7.50
CA HIS A 302 6.28 -16.35 -8.78
C HIS A 302 4.96 -15.66 -9.13
N SER A 303 5.01 -14.67 -10.01
CA SER A 303 3.88 -13.83 -10.38
C SER A 303 2.90 -14.48 -11.37
N GLU A 304 3.25 -15.62 -11.96
CA GLU A 304 2.30 -16.33 -12.82
C GLU A 304 1.07 -16.78 -12.00
N PHE A 305 -0.08 -16.54 -12.61
CA PHE A 305 -1.37 -16.71 -11.97
C PHE A 305 -1.79 -18.18 -11.91
N HIS A 306 -2.26 -18.63 -10.75
CA HIS A 306 -2.90 -19.92 -10.57
C HIS A 306 -4.29 -19.73 -9.97
N ASP A 307 -5.32 -20.14 -10.70
CA ASP A 307 -6.74 -20.06 -10.29
C ASP A 307 -7.26 -21.31 -9.58
N GLY A 308 -6.51 -22.41 -9.61
CA GLY A 308 -6.94 -23.71 -9.08
C GLY A 308 -7.89 -24.48 -10.01
N ALA A 309 -8.08 -24.05 -11.26
CA ALA A 309 -8.94 -24.75 -12.23
C ALA A 309 -8.29 -26.01 -12.84
N ALA A 310 -6.97 -26.16 -12.70
CA ALA A 310 -6.25 -27.33 -13.19
C ALA A 310 -6.70 -28.60 -12.45
N ALA A 311 -7.00 -29.66 -13.22
CA ALA A 311 -7.41 -30.95 -12.67
C ALA A 311 -6.31 -31.66 -11.87
N SER A 312 -5.04 -31.31 -12.12
CA SER A 312 -3.87 -31.82 -11.42
C SER A 312 -3.04 -30.68 -10.84
N GLU A 313 -2.38 -30.96 -9.71
CA GLU A 313 -1.45 -30.05 -9.06
C GLU A 313 -0.30 -29.74 -10.02
N LEU A 314 -0.06 -28.45 -10.27
CA LEU A 314 0.99 -28.00 -11.18
C LEU A 314 2.36 -28.26 -10.54
N SER A 315 3.27 -28.86 -11.31
CA SER A 315 4.66 -29.05 -10.87
C SER A 315 5.31 -27.70 -10.55
N PRO A 316 6.11 -27.61 -9.48
CA PRO A 316 6.84 -26.39 -9.16
C PRO A 316 7.94 -26.11 -10.19
N ASP A 317 8.22 -24.83 -10.41
CA ASP A 317 9.34 -24.37 -11.21
C ASP A 317 10.63 -24.37 -10.38
N ILE A 318 11.76 -24.60 -11.05
CA ILE A 318 13.09 -24.50 -10.44
C ILE A 318 13.63 -23.09 -10.66
N VAL A 319 13.76 -22.32 -9.59
CA VAL A 319 14.46 -21.03 -9.61
C VAL A 319 15.91 -21.25 -9.23
N ARG A 320 16.82 -20.78 -10.10
CA ARG A 320 18.26 -20.81 -9.86
C ARG A 320 18.74 -19.43 -9.48
N ILE A 321 19.29 -19.31 -8.27
CA ILE A 321 19.93 -18.09 -7.80
C ILE A 321 21.43 -18.32 -7.90
N GLU A 322 22.04 -17.68 -8.89
CA GLU A 322 23.48 -17.75 -9.15
C GLU A 322 24.24 -16.64 -8.43
N LYS A 323 25.57 -16.78 -8.39
CA LYS A 323 26.50 -15.77 -7.84
C LYS A 323 26.20 -15.43 -6.39
N LEU A 324 25.84 -16.43 -5.60
CA LEU A 324 25.69 -16.23 -4.16
C LEU A 324 27.05 -15.89 -3.54
N PRO A 325 27.07 -15.07 -2.49
CA PRO A 325 28.28 -14.85 -1.72
C PRO A 325 28.88 -16.18 -1.24
N SER A 326 30.20 -16.34 -1.38
CA SER A 326 30.92 -17.58 -1.09
C SER A 326 30.94 -17.98 0.38
N ASP A 327 30.43 -17.13 1.28
CA ASP A 327 30.20 -17.41 2.70
C ASP A 327 28.81 -18.00 2.99
N VAL A 328 27.92 -18.08 2.00
CA VAL A 328 26.61 -18.72 2.13
C VAL A 328 26.76 -20.22 1.88
N ARG A 329 26.21 -21.04 2.78
CA ARG A 329 26.19 -22.51 2.67
C ARG A 329 24.77 -23.07 2.67
N LYS A 330 23.85 -22.39 3.33
CA LYS A 330 22.46 -22.79 3.51
C LYS A 330 21.55 -21.57 3.53
N ALA A 331 20.27 -21.81 3.25
CA ALA A 331 19.22 -20.84 3.46
C ALA A 331 18.06 -21.49 4.21
N ARG A 332 17.50 -20.76 5.18
CA ARG A 332 16.20 -21.12 5.76
C ARG A 332 15.11 -20.52 4.90
N VAL A 333 14.13 -21.32 4.52
CA VAL A 333 13.04 -20.90 3.63
C VAL A 333 11.74 -20.79 4.40
N LEU A 334 11.08 -19.65 4.28
CA LEU A 334 9.75 -19.41 4.80
C LEU A 334 8.79 -19.10 3.65
N ARG A 335 7.78 -19.94 3.45
CA ARG A 335 6.81 -19.83 2.35
C ARG A 335 5.57 -19.04 2.75
N LEU A 336 5.09 -18.20 1.85
CA LEU A 336 3.74 -17.65 1.84
C LEU A 336 2.97 -18.36 0.73
N SER A 337 2.00 -19.19 1.10
CA SER A 337 1.31 -20.09 0.17
C SER A 337 -0.18 -20.24 0.48
N ALA A 338 -0.94 -20.64 -0.54
CA ALA A 338 -2.33 -21.07 -0.48
C ALA A 338 -2.58 -22.02 -1.66
N LYS A 339 -3.77 -22.62 -1.74
CA LYS A 339 -4.12 -23.53 -2.85
C LYS A 339 -4.12 -22.84 -4.21
N HIS A 340 -4.57 -21.59 -4.27
CA HIS A 340 -4.60 -20.77 -5.49
C HIS A 340 -4.76 -19.28 -5.14
N ALA A 341 -4.63 -18.40 -6.12
CA ALA A 341 -4.64 -16.95 -5.93
C ALA A 341 -5.98 -16.41 -5.41
N PHE A 342 -7.12 -17.01 -5.78
CA PHE A 342 -8.45 -16.56 -5.32
C PHE A 342 -8.81 -16.90 -3.87
N ILE A 343 -7.95 -17.60 -3.11
CA ILE A 343 -8.27 -17.98 -1.73
C ILE A 343 -8.50 -16.71 -0.89
N GLY A 344 -9.69 -16.62 -0.27
CA GLY A 344 -10.14 -15.45 0.50
C GLY A 344 -9.96 -15.56 2.02
N GLU A 345 -9.37 -16.67 2.49
CA GLU A 345 -9.31 -17.03 3.90
C GLU A 345 -7.92 -17.53 4.29
N GLY A 346 -7.42 -17.07 5.44
CA GLY A 346 -6.24 -17.65 6.10
C GLY A 346 -6.65 -18.52 7.28
N GLY A 347 -5.89 -19.57 7.57
CA GLY A 347 -6.24 -20.46 8.68
C GLY A 347 -5.75 -21.91 8.59
N PRO A 348 -6.26 -22.79 9.47
CA PRO A 348 -5.87 -24.20 9.57
C PRO A 348 -6.55 -25.11 8.54
N GLY A 349 -7.49 -24.60 7.75
CA GLY A 349 -8.17 -25.34 6.69
C GLY A 349 -7.25 -25.67 5.52
N LEU A 350 -7.51 -26.77 4.83
CA LEU A 350 -6.70 -27.23 3.69
C LEU A 350 -6.74 -26.17 2.58
N GLY A 351 -5.56 -25.72 2.14
CA GLY A 351 -5.45 -24.75 1.04
C GLY A 351 -5.71 -23.28 1.40
N GLN A 352 -6.02 -22.97 2.66
CA GLN A 352 -6.09 -21.60 3.16
C GLN A 352 -4.70 -20.93 3.17
N VAL A 353 -4.68 -19.60 3.22
CA VAL A 353 -3.43 -18.81 3.26
C VAL A 353 -2.63 -19.11 4.52
N ARG A 354 -1.33 -19.37 4.37
CA ARG A 354 -0.41 -19.66 5.46
C ARG A 354 0.99 -19.11 5.24
N ILE A 355 1.71 -18.92 6.34
CA ILE A 355 3.13 -18.54 6.36
C ILE A 355 3.91 -19.64 7.05
N GLY A 356 4.65 -20.46 6.30
CA GLY A 356 5.36 -21.63 6.84
C GLY A 356 4.43 -22.62 7.57
N GLY A 357 3.18 -22.73 7.13
CA GLY A 357 2.13 -23.50 7.82
C GLY A 357 1.50 -22.79 9.03
N GLY A 358 2.03 -21.65 9.46
CA GLY A 358 1.45 -20.79 10.48
C GLY A 358 0.30 -19.92 9.94
N TYR A 359 -0.60 -19.52 10.84
CA TYR A 359 -1.76 -18.68 10.54
C TYR A 359 -2.16 -17.83 11.75
N PHE A 360 -3.02 -16.84 11.50
CA PHE A 360 -3.56 -15.95 12.53
C PHE A 360 -4.90 -16.45 13.06
N ASP A 361 -5.08 -16.27 14.36
CA ASP A 361 -6.35 -16.44 15.04
C ASP A 361 -7.28 -15.28 14.67
N ASN A 362 -8.49 -15.60 14.23
CA ASN A 362 -9.43 -14.60 13.72
C ASN A 362 -10.01 -13.69 14.83
N ASP A 363 -10.04 -14.16 16.07
CA ASP A 363 -10.59 -13.39 17.20
C ASP A 363 -9.54 -12.49 17.83
N THR A 364 -8.31 -12.99 17.96
CA THR A 364 -7.23 -12.30 18.68
C THR A 364 -6.18 -11.64 17.78
N CYS A 365 -6.20 -11.92 16.47
CA CYS A 365 -5.20 -11.50 15.49
C CYS A 365 -3.76 -11.96 15.82
N LYS A 366 -3.61 -12.91 16.76
CA LYS A 366 -2.31 -13.48 17.14
C LYS A 366 -1.96 -14.66 16.26
N ILE A 367 -0.67 -14.93 16.10
CA ILE A 367 -0.21 -16.15 15.43
C ILE A 367 -0.64 -17.36 16.28
N SER A 368 -1.50 -18.21 15.74
CA SER A 368 -1.96 -19.44 16.41
C SER A 368 -0.91 -20.53 16.36
N VAL A 369 -0.22 -20.66 15.22
CA VAL A 369 0.80 -21.68 14.97
C VAL A 369 2.05 -21.00 14.44
N LEU A 370 3.18 -21.24 15.09
CA LEU A 370 4.45 -20.65 14.68
C LEU A 370 4.85 -21.12 13.27
N PRO A 371 5.27 -20.19 12.38
CA PRO A 371 5.77 -20.54 11.07
C PRO A 371 6.98 -21.49 11.14
N LYS A 372 6.97 -22.52 10.31
CA LYS A 372 8.07 -23.47 10.14
C LYS A 372 8.95 -23.05 8.98
N TYR A 373 10.25 -23.27 9.14
CA TYR A 373 11.24 -23.02 8.10
C TYR A 373 11.73 -24.34 7.51
N GLU A 374 11.86 -24.37 6.20
CA GLU A 374 12.58 -25.41 5.47
C GLU A 374 14.07 -25.02 5.37
N THR A 375 14.95 -25.96 5.02
CA THR A 375 16.37 -25.67 4.79
C THR A 375 16.79 -26.14 3.41
N VAL A 376 17.46 -25.25 2.66
CA VAL A 376 18.07 -25.55 1.36
C VAL A 376 19.57 -25.33 1.48
N SER A 377 20.38 -26.23 0.91
CA SER A 377 21.84 -26.09 0.88
C SER A 377 22.28 -25.51 -0.46
N SER A 378 23.26 -24.61 -0.44
CA SER A 378 23.87 -24.10 -1.67
C SER A 378 24.84 -25.12 -2.25
N ASN A 379 24.92 -25.21 -3.58
CA ASN A 379 25.91 -26.00 -4.29
C ASN A 379 26.70 -25.07 -5.22
N LEU A 380 28.04 -25.00 -5.07
CA LEU A 380 28.93 -24.23 -5.95
C LEU A 380 28.43 -22.79 -6.21
N ASP A 381 28.21 -22.01 -5.14
CA ASP A 381 27.71 -20.63 -5.17
C ASP A 381 26.31 -20.44 -5.78
N ARG A 382 25.52 -21.52 -5.85
CA ARG A 382 24.14 -21.51 -6.37
C ARG A 382 23.15 -22.07 -5.36
N LEU A 383 21.96 -21.49 -5.31
CA LEU A 383 20.77 -22.09 -4.67
C LEU A 383 19.76 -22.48 -5.75
N GLU A 384 19.23 -23.69 -5.63
CA GLU A 384 18.11 -24.16 -6.44
C GLU A 384 16.90 -24.35 -5.53
N ILE A 385 15.77 -23.75 -5.91
CA ILE A 385 14.59 -23.72 -5.07
C ILE A 385 13.36 -24.02 -5.92
N LEU A 386 12.45 -24.80 -5.36
CA LEU A 386 11.16 -25.11 -5.96
C LEU A 386 10.12 -24.09 -5.52
N ILE A 387 9.44 -23.48 -6.48
CA ILE A 387 8.37 -22.50 -6.25
C ILE A 387 7.18 -22.79 -7.17
N HIS A 388 5.97 -22.73 -6.61
CA HIS A 388 4.74 -22.84 -7.39
C HIS A 388 4.31 -21.48 -7.92
N LYS A 389 3.47 -21.50 -8.95
CA LYS A 389 2.77 -20.30 -9.44
C LYS A 389 1.92 -19.71 -8.32
N SER A 390 1.87 -18.38 -8.23
CA SER A 390 1.19 -17.68 -7.14
C SER A 390 1.72 -18.09 -5.76
N GLU A 391 3.05 -18.11 -5.59
CA GLU A 391 3.71 -18.37 -4.31
C GLU A 391 4.83 -17.33 -4.09
N ALA A 392 5.16 -17.06 -2.82
CA ALA A 392 6.34 -16.29 -2.45
C ALA A 392 7.10 -16.96 -1.31
N MET A 393 8.39 -16.70 -1.20
CA MET A 393 9.22 -17.22 -0.10
C MET A 393 10.35 -16.27 0.29
N ILE A 394 10.64 -16.22 1.59
CA ILE A 394 11.82 -15.57 2.15
C ILE A 394 12.90 -16.62 2.32
N LEU A 395 14.09 -16.32 1.82
CA LEU A 395 15.31 -17.08 2.07
C LEU A 395 16.19 -16.29 3.02
N GLU A 396 16.46 -16.86 4.18
CA GLU A 396 17.37 -16.31 5.17
C GLU A 396 18.71 -17.00 5.02
N LEU A 397 19.71 -16.25 4.55
CA LEU A 397 21.02 -16.79 4.24
C LEU A 397 21.81 -17.02 5.54
N ASP A 398 22.49 -18.15 5.65
CA ASP A 398 23.26 -18.55 6.84
C ASP A 398 24.61 -17.85 6.97
N ARG A 399 24.62 -16.52 6.83
CA ARG A 399 25.83 -15.72 6.90
C ARG A 399 25.86 -14.81 8.12
N GLN A 400 27.05 -14.48 8.57
CA GLN A 400 27.24 -13.53 9.66
C GLN A 400 27.00 -12.10 9.17
N ILE A 401 26.04 -11.43 9.81
CA ILE A 401 25.73 -10.03 9.58
C ILE A 401 26.06 -9.26 10.86
N PRO A 402 26.83 -8.16 10.79
CA PRO A 402 27.10 -7.33 11.95
C PRO A 402 25.81 -6.84 12.62
N SER A 403 25.82 -6.74 13.96
CA SER A 403 24.69 -6.17 14.71
C SER A 403 24.49 -4.67 14.42
N SER A 404 25.57 -3.96 14.08
CA SER A 404 25.58 -2.54 13.72
C SER A 404 26.27 -2.32 12.36
N CYS A 405 25.70 -1.40 11.58
CA CYS A 405 26.37 -0.71 10.49
C CYS A 405 26.75 0.69 11.01
#